data_AF-X1P6M0-F1
#
_entry.id   AF-X1P6M0-F1
#
_cell.length_a   1.000
_cell.length_b   1.000
_cell.length_c   1.000
_cell.angle_alpha   90.00
_cell.angle_beta   90.00
_cell.angle_gamma   90.00
#
_symmetry.space_group_name_H-M   'P 1'
#
loop_
_entity.id
_entity.type
_entity.pdbx_description
1 polymer ?
#
loop_
_entity_poly.entity_id
_entity_poly.type
_entity_poly.pdbx_seq_one_letter_code
_entity_poly.pdbx_strand_id
1 'polypeptide(L)'
;MDKAVLAYSGGLDTSVAIKWLREKYNLEIIALTVDIGNVANLEAIRQKALDVGATKALVIDAKEPFVNSFVFPALQADAIYEGQYPLATALGRPLIAQLLVDTARKEGATTIAHG
;
A
#
# COMPACT_ATOMS: atom_id res chain seq x y z
N MET A 1 3.62 -18.15 13.24
CA MET A 1 3.85 -18.00 11.79
C MET A 1 4.40 -16.60 11.59
N ASP A 2 5.38 -16.40 10.72
CA ASP A 2 5.88 -15.05 10.45
C ASP A 2 4.86 -14.28 9.62
N LYS A 3 4.79 -12.95 9.82
CA LYS A 3 3.80 -12.09 9.16
C LYS A 3 4.46 -11.19 8.13
N ALA A 4 3.74 -10.94 7.03
CA ALA A 4 4.09 -9.92 6.06
C ALA A 4 2.93 -8.93 5.88
N VAL A 5 3.27 -7.64 5.79
CA VAL A 5 2.33 -6.61 5.35
C VAL A 5 2.52 -6.37 3.85
N LEU A 6 1.49 -6.67 3.05
CA LEU A 6 1.51 -6.51 1.60
C LEU A 6 0.80 -5.22 1.21
N ALA A 7 1.46 -4.37 0.42
CA ALA A 7 0.80 -3.28 -0.31
C ALA A 7 -0.19 -3.88 -1.31
N TYR A 8 -1.48 -3.70 -1.05
CA TYR A 8 -2.54 -4.36 -1.78
C TYR A 8 -3.42 -3.35 -2.51
N SER A 9 -3.52 -3.47 -3.84
CA SER A 9 -4.34 -2.57 -4.67
C SER A 9 -5.72 -3.15 -5.00
N GLY A 10 -5.93 -4.45 -4.76
CA GLY A 10 -7.09 -5.17 -5.26
C GLY A 10 -6.97 -5.64 -6.71
N GLY A 11 -5.88 -5.29 -7.40
CA GLY A 11 -5.57 -5.77 -8.74
C GLY A 11 -5.15 -7.24 -8.75
N LEU A 12 -5.19 -7.85 -9.94
CA LEU A 12 -4.85 -9.27 -10.16
C LEU A 12 -3.49 -9.63 -9.53
N ASP A 13 -2.46 -8.86 -9.81
CA ASP A 13 -1.08 -9.16 -9.38
C ASP A 13 -0.98 -9.21 -7.85
N THR A 14 -1.53 -8.21 -7.16
CA THR A 14 -1.53 -8.20 -5.69
C THR A 14 -2.43 -9.27 -5.06
N SER A 15 -3.48 -9.72 -5.76
CA SER A 15 -4.29 -10.87 -5.33
C SER A 15 -3.54 -12.19 -5.47
N VAL A 16 -2.76 -12.36 -6.55
CA VAL A 16 -1.88 -13.52 -6.74
C VAL A 16 -0.76 -13.52 -5.68
N ALA A 17 -0.19 -12.35 -5.39
CA ALA A 17 0.87 -12.19 -4.39
C ALA A 17 0.47 -12.70 -3.00
N ILE A 18 -0.78 -12.51 -2.57
CA ILE A 18 -1.27 -13.03 -1.27
C ILE A 18 -1.08 -14.56 -1.20
N LYS A 19 -1.57 -15.28 -2.21
CA LYS A 19 -1.45 -16.75 -2.25
C LYS A 19 0.01 -17.17 -2.39
N TRP A 20 0.74 -16.53 -3.29
CA TRP A 20 2.13 -16.87 -3.58
C TRP A 20 3.03 -16.68 -2.37
N LEU A 21 2.92 -15.56 -1.64
CA LEU A 21 3.71 -15.31 -0.42
C LEU A 21 3.39 -16.32 0.68
N ARG A 22 2.11 -16.66 0.84
CA ARG A 22 1.68 -17.69 1.80
C ARG A 22 2.26 -19.06 1.46
N GLU A 23 2.15 -19.49 0.21
CA GLU A 23 2.61 -20.83 -0.22
C GLU A 23 4.14 -20.94 -0.27
N LYS A 24 4.83 -19.90 -0.76
CA LYS A 24 6.27 -19.91 -0.97
C LYS A 24 7.05 -19.72 0.33
N TYR A 25 6.57 -18.87 1.23
CA TYR A 25 7.29 -18.45 2.44
C TYR A 25 6.57 -18.82 3.73
N ASN A 26 5.41 -19.48 3.66
CA ASN A 26 4.63 -19.88 4.84
C ASN A 26 4.30 -18.68 5.75
N LEU A 27 3.93 -17.54 5.14
CA LEU A 27 3.65 -16.28 5.82
C LEU A 27 2.15 -16.04 6.02
N GLU A 28 1.79 -15.46 7.16
CA GLU A 28 0.49 -14.81 7.35
C GLU A 28 0.49 -13.44 6.68
N ILE A 29 -0.46 -13.20 5.77
CA ILE A 29 -0.49 -11.97 4.98
C ILE A 29 -1.51 -10.99 5.54
N ILE A 30 -1.03 -9.81 5.92
CA ILE A 30 -1.84 -8.64 6.23
C ILE A 30 -1.86 -7.77 4.98
N ALA A 31 -3.01 -7.67 4.32
CA ALA A 31 -3.19 -6.78 3.19
C ALA A 31 -3.40 -5.35 3.67
N LEU A 32 -2.61 -4.40 3.16
CA LEU A 32 -2.75 -2.98 3.43
C LEU A 32 -3.10 -2.21 2.15
N THR A 33 -4.28 -1.61 2.13
CA THR A 33 -4.70 -0.65 1.11
C THR A 33 -4.55 0.76 1.68
N VAL A 34 -3.81 1.62 0.99
CA VAL A 34 -3.65 3.04 1.37
C VAL A 34 -4.43 3.89 0.38
N ASP A 35 -5.45 4.60 0.86
CA ASP A 35 -6.24 5.53 0.04
C ASP A 35 -5.56 6.90 0.00
N ILE A 36 -4.99 7.23 -1.16
CA ILE A 36 -4.45 8.56 -1.48
C ILE A 36 -5.34 9.30 -2.50
N GLY A 37 -6.60 8.88 -2.64
CA GLY A 37 -7.59 9.46 -3.56
C GLY A 37 -7.69 8.75 -4.91
N ASN A 38 -7.06 7.58 -5.06
CA ASN A 38 -6.98 6.84 -6.32
C ASN A 38 -7.85 5.56 -6.35
N VAL A 39 -8.63 5.28 -5.30
CA VAL A 39 -9.34 4.01 -5.13
C VAL A 39 -10.85 4.21 -5.02
N ALA A 40 -11.61 3.57 -5.92
CA ALA A 40 -13.07 3.79 -6.01
C ALA A 40 -13.92 2.98 -5.01
N ASN A 41 -13.52 1.74 -4.69
CA ASN A 41 -14.31 0.87 -3.80
C ASN A 41 -13.41 0.13 -2.80
N LEU A 42 -13.08 0.83 -1.71
CA LEU A 42 -12.19 0.34 -0.67
C LEU A 42 -12.74 -0.90 0.05
N GLU A 43 -14.05 -0.97 0.29
CA GLU A 43 -14.65 -2.10 0.98
C GLU A 43 -14.62 -3.37 0.14
N ALA A 44 -14.89 -3.26 -1.17
CA ALA A 44 -14.76 -4.41 -2.07
C ALA A 44 -13.32 -4.92 -2.16
N ILE A 45 -12.33 -4.01 -2.16
CA ILE A 45 -10.90 -4.38 -2.16
C ILE A 45 -10.54 -5.09 -0.85
N ARG A 46 -10.99 -4.56 0.28
CA ARG A 46 -10.78 -5.17 1.60
C ARG A 46 -11.38 -6.56 1.66
N GLN A 47 -12.63 -6.72 1.25
CA GLN A 47 -13.30 -8.02 1.23
C GLN A 47 -12.58 -9.00 0.30
N LYS A 48 -12.21 -8.57 -0.91
CA LYS A 48 -11.46 -9.38 -1.86
C LYS A 48 -10.13 -9.87 -1.27
N ALA A 49 -9.41 -9.05 -0.51
CA ALA A 49 -8.16 -9.48 0.13
C ALA A 49 -8.37 -10.65 1.10
N LEU A 50 -9.43 -10.59 1.90
CA LEU A 50 -9.81 -11.67 2.82
C LEU A 50 -10.21 -12.92 2.05
N ASP A 51 -11.04 -12.79 1.01
CA ASP A 51 -11.52 -13.90 0.18
C ASP A 51 -10.36 -14.66 -0.49
N VAL A 52 -9.29 -13.97 -0.89
CA VAL A 52 -8.11 -14.60 -1.51
C VAL A 52 -7.10 -15.16 -0.51
N GLY A 53 -7.30 -14.92 0.79
CA GLY A 53 -6.56 -15.59 1.86
C GLY A 53 -5.68 -14.70 2.74
N ALA A 54 -5.84 -13.37 2.72
CA ALA A 54 -5.22 -12.52 3.74
C ALA A 54 -5.83 -12.80 5.12
N THR A 55 -5.00 -12.85 6.15
CA THR A 55 -5.46 -13.05 7.54
C THR A 55 -6.06 -11.78 8.14
N LYS A 56 -5.72 -10.62 7.57
CA LYS A 56 -6.25 -9.31 7.93
C LYS A 56 -6.17 -8.38 6.72
N ALA A 57 -7.17 -7.52 6.56
CA ALA A 57 -7.22 -6.51 5.51
C ALA A 57 -7.49 -5.14 6.13
N LEU A 58 -6.53 -4.23 5.97
CA LEU A 58 -6.50 -2.89 6.52
C LEU A 58 -6.67 -1.86 5.41
N VAL A 59 -7.43 -0.82 5.69
CA VAL A 59 -7.56 0.35 4.84
C VAL A 59 -7.14 1.58 5.65
N ILE A 60 -6.21 2.37 5.11
CA ILE A 60 -5.79 3.63 5.72
C ILE A 60 -6.18 4.77 4.79
N ASP A 61 -6.98 5.71 5.29
CA ASP A 61 -7.18 7.00 4.64
C ASP A 61 -5.92 7.86 4.84
N ALA A 62 -5.22 8.14 3.75
CA ALA A 62 -3.98 8.89 3.74
C ALA A 62 -4.03 10.12 2.82
N LYS A 63 -5.23 10.59 2.45
CA LYS A 63 -5.40 11.75 1.56
C LYS A 63 -4.78 13.02 2.13
N GLU A 64 -5.12 13.38 3.37
CA GLU A 64 -4.53 14.55 4.04
C GLU A 64 -3.00 14.47 4.21
N PRO A 65 -2.42 13.40 4.78
CA PRO A 65 -0.97 13.31 4.92
C PRO A 65 -0.25 13.28 3.57
N PHE A 66 -0.87 12.70 2.53
CA PHE A 66 -0.34 12.73 1.17
C PHE A 66 -0.26 14.16 0.62
N VAL A 67 -1.36 14.91 0.71
CA VAL A 67 -1.42 16.28 0.19
C VAL A 67 -0.44 17.19 0.96
N ASN A 68 -0.51 17.17 2.29
CA ASN A 68 0.25 18.09 3.14
C ASN A 68 1.76 17.80 3.11
N SER A 69 2.17 16.53 3.06
CA SER A 69 3.57 16.14 3.22
C SER A 69 4.30 15.85 1.91
N PHE A 70 3.57 15.68 0.79
CA PHE A 70 4.17 15.30 -0.50
C PHE A 70 3.71 16.21 -1.64
N VAL A 71 2.40 16.40 -1.83
CA VAL A 71 1.89 17.19 -2.96
C VAL A 71 2.21 18.67 -2.83
N PHE A 72 1.89 19.30 -1.69
CA PHE A 72 2.18 20.72 -1.50
C PHE A 72 3.68 21.05 -1.53
N PRO A 73 4.57 20.28 -0.86
CA PRO A 73 6.00 20.51 -0.98
C PRO A 73 6.53 20.37 -2.42
N ALA A 74 6.05 19.38 -3.18
CA ALA A 74 6.44 19.22 -4.58
C ALA A 74 5.99 20.39 -5.46
N LEU A 75 4.76 20.89 -5.23
CA LEU A 75 4.24 22.07 -5.92
C LEU A 75 5.01 23.34 -5.57
N GLN A 76 5.33 23.55 -4.28
CA GLN A 76 6.13 24.68 -3.81
C GLN A 76 7.54 24.69 -4.40
N ALA A 77 8.10 23.51 -4.68
CA ALA A 77 9.40 23.35 -5.30
C ALA A 77 9.37 23.44 -6.84
N ASP A 78 8.19 23.62 -7.45
CA ASP A 78 7.97 23.54 -8.90
C ASP A 78 8.58 22.24 -9.49
N ALA A 79 8.36 21.12 -8.78
CA ALA A 79 9.03 19.87 -9.08
C ALA A 79 8.48 19.23 -10.38
N ILE A 80 9.26 19.34 -11.45
CA ILE A 80 8.95 18.76 -12.76
C ILE A 80 10.10 17.86 -13.22
N TYR A 81 9.79 16.59 -13.46
CA TYR A 81 10.72 15.63 -14.03
C TYR A 81 10.76 15.76 -15.56
N GLU A 82 11.98 15.88 -16.11
CA GLU A 82 12.24 16.01 -17.55
C GLU A 82 11.41 17.12 -18.24
N GLY A 83 11.11 18.20 -17.51
CA GLY A 83 10.39 19.36 -18.02
C GLY A 83 8.90 19.13 -18.34
N GLN A 84 8.34 17.94 -18.06
CA GLN A 84 6.95 17.63 -18.40
C GLN A 84 6.16 16.91 -17.30
N TYR A 85 6.81 16.08 -16.48
CA TYR A 85 6.08 15.17 -15.58
C TYR A 85 6.05 15.70 -14.13
N PRO A 86 4.88 15.97 -13.54
CA PRO A 86 4.75 16.53 -12.18
C PRO A 86 4.87 15.47 -11.07
N LEU A 87 5.58 14.37 -11.33
CA LEU A 87 5.87 13.33 -10.33
C LEU A 87 4.63 12.65 -9.71
N ALA A 88 3.46 12.74 -10.35
CA ALA A 88 2.16 12.37 -9.77
C ALA A 88 2.13 10.96 -9.15
N THR A 89 2.82 9.98 -9.75
CA THR A 89 2.92 8.61 -9.23
C THR A 89 4.03 8.46 -8.19
N ALA A 90 5.16 9.14 -8.39
CA ALA A 90 6.33 9.03 -7.53
C ALA A 90 6.03 9.54 -6.12
N LEU A 91 5.27 10.63 -5.99
CA LEU A 91 4.98 11.29 -4.71
C LEU A 91 4.24 10.39 -3.71
N GLY A 92 3.40 9.46 -4.18
CA GLY A 92 2.65 8.58 -3.28
C GLY A 92 3.46 7.43 -2.69
N ARG A 93 4.55 7.01 -3.36
CA ARG A 93 5.31 5.80 -2.99
C ARG A 93 5.99 5.89 -1.63
N PRO A 94 6.64 7.02 -1.25
CA PRO A 94 7.25 7.14 0.06
C PRO A 94 6.24 7.02 1.21
N LEU A 95 5.05 7.63 1.07
CA LEU A 95 3.99 7.53 2.08
C LEU A 95 3.48 6.09 2.23
N ILE A 96 3.24 5.39 1.11
CA ILE A 96 2.81 3.99 1.15
C ILE A 96 3.88 3.13 1.83
N ALA A 97 5.16 3.31 1.49
CA ALA A 97 6.26 2.58 2.12
C ALA A 97 6.36 2.84 3.63
N GLN A 98 6.22 4.10 4.05
CA GLN A 98 6.19 4.47 5.46
C GLN A 98 5.04 3.75 6.19
N LEU A 99 3.83 3.79 5.63
CA LEU A 99 2.66 3.16 6.23
C LEU A 99 2.76 1.63 6.27
N LEU A 100 3.44 0.99 5.31
CA LEU A 100 3.74 -0.45 5.37
C LEU A 100 4.65 -0.77 6.56
N VAL A 101 5.74 -0.02 6.72
CA VAL A 101 6.68 -0.23 7.83
C VAL A 101 6.01 0.02 9.18
N ASP A 102 5.23 1.09 9.31
CA ASP A 102 4.51 1.41 10.53
C ASP A 102 3.46 0.35 10.87
N THR A 103 2.73 -0.13 9.86
CA THR A 103 1.78 -1.23 10.03
C THR A 103 2.50 -2.52 10.42
N ALA A 104 3.63 -2.83 9.81
CA ALA A 104 4.40 -4.02 10.14
C ALA A 104 4.85 -4.00 11.61
N ARG A 105 5.38 -2.86 12.08
CA ARG A 105 5.74 -2.67 13.49
C ARG A 105 4.55 -2.83 14.43
N LYS A 106 3.39 -2.25 14.09
CA LYS A 106 2.16 -2.35 14.90
C LYS A 106 1.62 -3.79 14.98
N GLU A 107 1.73 -4.55 13.91
CA GLU A 107 1.17 -5.90 13.80
C GLU A 107 2.16 -7.01 14.19
N GLY A 108 3.39 -6.64 14.55
CA GLY A 108 4.48 -7.58 14.85
C GLY A 108 4.96 -8.36 13.62
N ALA A 109 4.85 -7.77 12.43
CA ALA A 109 5.35 -8.34 11.18
C ALA A 109 6.82 -7.98 10.96
N THR A 110 7.59 -8.96 10.49
CA THR A 110 9.03 -8.83 10.21
C THR A 110 9.30 -8.47 8.75
N THR A 111 8.29 -8.59 7.89
CA THR A 111 8.40 -8.44 6.44
C THR A 111 7.35 -7.46 5.92
N ILE A 112 7.73 -6.68 4.90
CA ILE A 112 6.80 -5.96 4.04
C ILE A 112 6.96 -6.46 2.60
N ALA A 113 5.90 -6.37 1.80
CA ALA A 113 5.93 -6.74 0.39
C ALA A 113 5.14 -5.73 -0.44
N HIS A 114 5.44 -5.65 -1.73
CA HIS A 114 4.67 -4.92 -2.73
C HIS A 114 4.54 -5.75 -4.01
N GLY A 115 3.51 -5.45 -4.81
CA GLY A 115 3.35 -5.97 -6.17
C GLY A 115 4.06 -5.13 -7.21
#